data_AF-A0A142XA70-F1
#
_entry.id   AF-A0A142XA70-F1
#
_cell.length_a   1.000
_cell.length_b   1.000
_cell.length_c   1.000
_cell.angle_alpha   90.00
_cell.angle_beta   90.00
_cell.angle_gamma   90.00
#
_symmetry.space_group_name_H-M   'P 1'
#
loop_
_entity.id
_entity.type
_entity.pdbx_description
1 polymer ?
#
loop_
_entity_poly.entity_id
_entity_poly.type
_entity_poly.pdbx_seq_one_letter_code
_entity_poly.pdbx_strand_id
1 'polypeptide(L)'
;MFLTARGVSWHKANREGRTISKETRKLVKVLGLTGNKNFCARRHTFETIGEAKDQVAGDRIMGHARDETASVHRERISGERLKAVSDFVRNWLFGEERRAPVTPNHT
;
A
#
# COMPACT_ATOMS: atom_id res chain seq x y z
N MET A 1 -10.22 -6.24 1.49
CA MET A 1 -11.19 -6.25 0.37
C MET A 1 -11.91 -4.91 0.36
N PHE A 2 -12.03 -4.23 -0.78
CA PHE A 2 -12.76 -2.95 -0.88
C PHE A 2 -14.21 -3.20 -1.30
N LEU A 3 -15.15 -2.65 -0.54
CA LEU A 3 -16.59 -2.73 -0.81
C LEU A 3 -17.11 -1.36 -1.21
N THR A 4 -18.12 -1.34 -2.06
CA THR A 4 -18.89 -0.12 -2.33
C THR A 4 -19.85 0.19 -1.18
N ALA A 5 -20.44 1.38 -1.17
CA ALA A 5 -21.50 1.75 -0.22
C ALA A 5 -22.72 0.78 -0.26
N ARG A 6 -22.86 -0.02 -1.33
CA ARG A 6 -23.91 -1.03 -1.49
C ARG A 6 -23.50 -2.43 -1.03
N GLY A 7 -22.35 -2.58 -0.38
CA GLY A 7 -21.82 -3.87 0.10
C GLY A 7 -21.26 -4.79 -0.99
N VAL A 8 -21.36 -4.41 -2.27
CA VAL A 8 -20.81 -5.22 -3.37
C VAL A 8 -19.31 -4.98 -3.55
N SER A 9 -18.61 -6.01 -4.02
CA SER A 9 -17.18 -5.94 -4.37
C SER A 9 -16.91 -4.78 -5.31
N TRP A 10 -15.93 -3.95 -4.96
CA TRP A 10 -15.53 -2.84 -5.82
C TRP A 10 -14.60 -3.27 -6.97
N HIS A 11 -14.14 -4.53 -6.94
CA HIS A 11 -13.37 -5.13 -8.01
C HIS A 11 -14.29 -5.59 -9.14
N LYS A 12 -14.03 -5.13 -10.37
CA LYS A 12 -14.69 -5.62 -11.58
C LYS A 12 -13.74 -6.56 -12.31
N ALA A 13 -14.21 -7.74 -12.72
CA ALA A 13 -13.36 -8.77 -13.35
C ALA A 13 -12.89 -8.43 -14.78
N ASN A 14 -13.45 -7.38 -15.40
CA ASN A 14 -13.08 -6.94 -16.74
C ASN A 14 -11.86 -5.99 -16.73
N ARG A 15 -11.26 -5.72 -17.90
CA ARG A 15 -10.11 -4.80 -18.06
C ARG A 15 -10.38 -3.37 -17.52
N GLU A 16 -11.64 -3.02 -17.32
CA GLU A 16 -12.10 -1.76 -16.72
C GLU A 16 -12.01 -1.73 -15.19
N GLY A 17 -11.71 -2.88 -14.57
CA GLY A 17 -11.59 -3.14 -13.13
C GLY A 17 -10.43 -2.47 -12.39
N ARG A 18 -9.68 -1.59 -13.05
CA ARG A 18 -8.66 -0.73 -12.41
C ARG A 18 -9.30 0.43 -11.63
N THR A 19 -10.30 0.13 -10.79
CA THR A 19 -11.11 1.11 -10.06
C THR A 19 -10.26 1.96 -9.13
N ILE A 20 -9.34 1.35 -8.40
CA ILE A 20 -8.40 2.06 -7.50
C ILE A 20 -7.51 3.04 -8.28
N SER A 21 -6.95 2.62 -9.42
CA SER A 21 -6.10 3.49 -10.24
C SER A 21 -6.90 4.68 -10.82
N LYS A 22 -8.18 4.46 -11.18
CA LYS A 22 -9.06 5.51 -11.69
C LYS A 22 -9.38 6.55 -10.61
N GLU A 23 -9.72 6.13 -9.40
CA GLU A 23 -9.99 7.07 -8.30
C GLU A 23 -8.72 7.81 -7.86
N THR A 24 -7.58 7.11 -7.82
CA THR A 24 -6.29 7.77 -7.53
C THR A 24 -5.98 8.83 -8.58
N ARG A 25 -6.30 8.59 -9.86
CA ARG A 25 -6.13 9.59 -10.92
C ARG A 25 -7.01 10.82 -10.70
N LYS A 26 -8.25 10.65 -10.22
CA LYS A 26 -9.11 11.80 -9.88
C LYS A 26 -8.47 12.64 -8.78
N LEU A 27 -7.95 12.01 -7.73
CA LEU A 27 -7.27 12.70 -6.64
C LEU A 27 -6.02 13.45 -7.12
N VAL A 28 -5.16 12.80 -7.90
CA VAL A 28 -3.95 13.41 -8.49
C VAL A 28 -4.32 14.63 -9.34
N LYS A 29 -5.40 14.56 -10.12
CA LYS A 29 -5.89 15.69 -10.93
C LYS A 29 -6.35 16.87 -10.07
N VAL A 30 -7.11 16.61 -9.01
CA VAL A 30 -7.60 17.65 -8.09
C VAL A 30 -6.44 18.34 -7.36
N LEU A 31 -5.41 17.58 -6.98
CA LEU A 31 -4.21 18.11 -6.32
C LEU A 31 -3.23 18.81 -7.28
N GLY A 32 -3.53 18.87 -8.59
CA GLY A 32 -2.64 19.47 -9.59
C GLY A 32 -1.29 18.74 -9.76
N LEU A 33 -1.20 17.49 -9.31
CA LEU A 33 0.03 16.72 -9.37
C LEU A 33 0.26 16.22 -10.80
N THR A 34 1.38 16.60 -11.41
CA THR A 34 1.77 16.19 -12.76
C THR A 34 2.83 15.08 -12.75
N GLY A 35 2.98 14.39 -13.89
CA GLY A 35 3.98 13.33 -14.10
C GLY A 35 3.54 11.93 -13.68
N ASN A 36 4.51 11.01 -13.57
CA ASN A 36 4.30 9.60 -13.20
C ASN A 36 4.02 9.44 -11.69
N LYS A 37 3.10 10.22 -11.11
CA LYS A 37 2.69 10.13 -9.69
C LYS A 37 1.38 9.35 -9.51
N ASN A 38 1.13 8.40 -10.41
CA ASN A 38 -0.06 7.56 -10.43
C ASN A 38 0.00 6.45 -9.34
N PHE A 39 -1.08 5.69 -9.20
CA PHE A 39 -1.17 4.60 -8.21
C PHE A 39 -0.03 3.57 -8.34
N CYS A 40 0.35 3.23 -9.57
CA CYS A 40 1.41 2.25 -9.82
C CYS A 40 2.78 2.78 -9.40
N ALA A 41 3.05 4.07 -9.65
CA ALA A 41 4.30 4.69 -9.23
C ALA A 41 4.45 4.72 -7.70
N ARG A 42 3.37 5.01 -6.97
CA ARG A 42 3.39 4.95 -5.49
C ARG A 42 3.61 3.53 -4.97
N ARG A 43 3.02 2.54 -5.64
CA ARG A 43 3.24 1.11 -5.38
C ARG A 43 4.70 0.71 -5.63
N HIS A 44 5.29 1.20 -6.70
CA HIS A 44 6.70 0.96 -6.99
C HIS A 44 7.61 1.63 -5.94
N THR A 45 7.30 2.85 -5.51
CA THR A 45 8.02 3.48 -4.39
C THR A 45 7.91 2.66 -3.10
N PHE A 46 6.73 2.11 -2.78
CA PHE A 46 6.57 1.22 -1.64
C PHE A 46 7.45 -0.03 -1.76
N GLU A 47 7.48 -0.65 -2.94
CA GLU A 47 8.32 -1.82 -3.23
C GLU A 47 9.80 -1.49 -3.01
N THR A 48 10.31 -0.39 -3.57
CA THR A 48 11.70 0.03 -3.42
C THR A 48 12.10 0.29 -1.97
N ILE A 49 11.22 0.93 -1.17
CA ILE A 49 11.52 1.19 0.25
C ILE A 49 11.35 -0.08 1.09
N GLY A 50 10.36 -0.91 0.79
CA GLY A 50 10.11 -2.17 1.48
C GLY A 50 11.19 -3.23 1.24
N GLU A 51 11.73 -3.27 0.02
CA GLU A 51 12.87 -4.09 -0.40
C GLU A 51 14.07 -3.91 0.54
N ALA A 52 14.35 -2.65 0.92
CA ALA A 52 15.47 -2.31 1.81
C ALA A 52 15.36 -2.97 3.20
N LYS A 53 14.14 -3.37 3.63
CA LYS A 53 13.91 -4.04 4.90
C LYS A 53 13.77 -5.55 4.75
N ASP A 54 12.90 -6.00 3.86
CA ASP A 54 12.57 -7.41 3.66
C ASP A 54 11.82 -7.62 2.33
N GLN A 55 12.57 -7.98 1.28
CA GLN A 55 12.02 -8.23 -0.06
C GLN A 55 10.89 -9.27 -0.07
N VAL A 56 11.03 -10.34 0.71
CA VAL A 56 10.06 -11.45 0.72
C VAL A 56 8.74 -11.03 1.37
N ALA A 57 8.81 -10.24 2.44
CA ALA A 57 7.63 -9.66 3.07
C ALA A 57 7.00 -8.56 2.19
N GLY A 58 7.82 -7.73 1.54
CA GLY A 58 7.37 -6.72 0.57
C GLY A 58 6.59 -7.33 -0.60
N ASP A 59 7.16 -8.36 -1.24
CA ASP A 59 6.51 -9.08 -2.35
C ASP A 59 5.19 -9.72 -1.92
N ARG A 60 5.10 -10.22 -0.69
CA ARG A 60 3.85 -10.76 -0.14
C ARG A 60 2.79 -9.69 0.11
N ILE A 61 3.18 -8.52 0.63
CA ILE A 61 2.28 -7.36 0.80
C ILE A 61 1.79 -6.87 -0.57
N MET A 62 2.66 -6.87 -1.57
CA MET A 62 2.36 -6.41 -2.92
C MET A 62 1.54 -7.42 -3.72
N GLY A 63 1.49 -8.68 -3.29
CA GLY A 63 0.86 -9.76 -4.04
C GLY A 63 1.70 -10.24 -5.22
N HIS A 64 3.00 -9.94 -5.22
CA HIS A 64 3.98 -10.38 -6.22
C HIS A 64 4.71 -11.66 -5.81
N ALA A 65 4.32 -12.29 -4.70
CA ALA A 65 4.92 -13.54 -4.22
C ALA A 65 4.95 -14.59 -5.34
N ARG A 66 6.15 -15.01 -5.75
CA ARG A 66 6.34 -16.07 -6.74
C ARG A 66 6.12 -17.42 -6.07
N ASP A 67 5.21 -18.22 -6.62
CA ASP A 67 4.96 -19.62 -6.21
C ASP A 67 6.08 -20.55 -6.71
N GLU A 68 7.34 -20.20 -6.42
CA GLU A 68 8.48 -21.06 -6.70
C GLU A 68 8.77 -21.88 -5.44
N THR A 69 9.08 -23.17 -5.62
CA THR A 69 9.18 -24.26 -4.63
C THR A 69 10.01 -23.96 -3.36
N ALA A 70 10.78 -22.86 -3.33
CA ALA A 70 11.41 -22.29 -2.12
C ALA A 70 10.43 -21.58 -1.16
N SER A 71 9.23 -21.24 -1.64
CA SER A 71 8.11 -20.68 -0.86
C SER A 71 7.40 -21.75 -0.01
N VAL A 72 7.57 -23.03 -0.36
CA VAL A 72 6.96 -24.17 0.35
C VAL A 72 7.65 -24.44 1.70
N HIS A 73 8.92 -24.05 1.88
CA HIS A 73 9.63 -24.14 3.17
C HIS A 73 9.37 -22.95 4.12
N ARG A 74 8.58 -21.95 3.72
CA ARG A 74 8.19 -20.81 4.58
C ARG A 74 6.68 -20.81 4.80
N GLU A 75 6.23 -21.80 5.55
CA GLU A 75 4.81 -22.09 5.82
C GLU A 75 3.97 -20.91 6.33
N ARG A 76 4.57 -19.84 6.83
CA ARG A 76 3.94 -18.52 7.06
C ARG A 76 5.04 -17.46 7.11
N ILE A 77 4.98 -16.45 6.24
CA ILE A 77 5.62 -15.18 6.61
C ILE A 77 4.91 -14.70 7.87
N SER A 78 5.63 -14.54 8.98
CA SER A 78 5.02 -14.11 10.23
C SER A 78 4.41 -12.72 10.06
N GLY A 79 3.26 -12.49 10.72
CA GLY A 79 2.63 -11.17 10.72
C GLY A 79 3.58 -10.06 11.20
N GLU A 80 4.53 -10.41 12.06
CA GLU A 80 5.58 -9.51 12.54
C GLU A 80 6.48 -8.98 11.42
N ARG A 81 6.88 -9.82 10.44
CA ARG A 81 7.69 -9.38 9.30
C ARG A 81 6.91 -8.42 8.39
N LEU A 82 5.63 -8.72 8.15
CA LEU A 82 4.75 -7.84 7.39
C LEU A 82 4.55 -6.50 8.10
N LYS A 83 4.37 -6.54 9.43
CA LYS A 83 4.26 -5.35 10.28
C LYS A 83 5.55 -4.55 10.27
N ALA A 84 6.71 -5.19 10.38
CA ALA A 84 8.01 -4.53 10.39
C ALA A 84 8.29 -3.76 9.08
N VAL A 85 7.95 -4.33 7.92
CA VAL A 85 8.04 -3.61 6.63
C VAL A 85 7.09 -2.42 6.60
N SER A 86 5.84 -2.61 7.03
CA SER A 86 4.84 -1.54 7.05
C SER A 86 5.24 -0.39 7.99
N ASP A 87 5.76 -0.73 9.18
CA ASP A 87 6.27 0.23 10.16
C ASP A 87 7.50 0.96 9.63
N PHE A 88 8.41 0.24 8.95
CA PHE A 88 9.59 0.85 8.33
C PHE A 88 9.21 1.88 7.26
N VAL A 89 8.30 1.53 6.34
CA VAL A 89 7.82 2.48 5.33
C VAL A 89 7.06 3.64 5.96
N ARG A 90 6.27 3.39 7.01
CA ARG A 90 5.56 4.44 7.76
C ARG A 90 6.53 5.42 8.41
N ASN A 91 7.56 4.92 9.09
CA ASN A 91 8.58 5.74 9.73
C ASN A 91 9.41 6.51 8.71
N TRP A 92 9.72 5.91 7.55
CA TRP A 92 10.37 6.64 6.45
C TRP A 92 9.51 7.77 5.90
N LEU A 93 8.21 7.53 5.70
CA LEU A 93 7.31 8.50 5.07
C LEU A 93 6.95 9.68 5.98
N PHE A 94 6.72 9.41 7.27
CA PHE A 94 6.27 10.42 8.23
C PHE A 94 7.37 10.90 9.19
N GLY A 95 8.52 10.23 9.22
CA GLY A 95 9.58 10.50 10.19
C GLY A 95 9.09 10.44 11.65
N GLU A 96 9.92 10.94 12.56
CA GLU A 96 9.48 11.37 13.90
C GLU A 96 8.90 12.81 13.86
N GLU A 97 8.22 13.21 12.78
CA GLU A 97 7.60 14.54 12.74
C GLU A 97 6.32 14.53 13.59
N ARG A 98 6.55 14.83 14.88
CA ARG A 98 5.62 15.35 15.89
C ARG A 98 4.19 14.84 15.81
N ARG A 99 3.87 13.94 16.73
CA ARG A 99 2.56 13.92 17.39
C ARG A 99 2.31 15.32 17.98
N ALA A 100 1.81 16.25 17.18
CA ALA A 100 1.24 17.50 17.70
C ALA A 100 0.12 17.09 18.66
N PRO A 101 0.07 17.64 19.88
CA PRO A 101 -1.00 17.33 20.81
C PRO A 101 -2.32 17.68 20.14
N VAL A 102 -3.23 16.71 20.04
CA VAL A 102 -4.64 16.97 19.77
C VAL A 102 -5.10 17.92 20.87
N THR A 103 -5.32 19.17 20.54
CA THR A 103 -6.08 20.09 21.40
C THR A 103 -7.53 19.63 21.33
N PRO A 104 -8.15 19.17 22.43
CA PRO A 104 -9.58 18.93 22.43
C PRO A 104 -10.29 20.26 22.18
N ASN A 105 -11.08 20.34 21.11
CA ASN A 105 -12.04 21.43 20.92
C ASN A 105 -13.05 21.35 22.06
N HIS A 106 -12.98 22.29 23.00
CA HIS A 106 -14.12 22.63 23.84
C HIS A 106 -15.02 23.56 23.02
N THR A 107 -16.22 23.08 22.72
CA THR A 107 -17.41 23.91 22.49
C THR A 107 -18.48 23.44 23.46
#